data_AF-A0A7C5K0I6-F1
#
_entry.id   AF-A0A7C5K0I6-F1
#
_cell.length_a   1.000
_cell.length_b   1.000
_cell.length_c   1.000
_cell.angle_alpha   90.00
_cell.angle_beta   90.00
_cell.angle_gamma   90.00
#
_symmetry.space_group_name_H-M   'P 1'
#
loop_
_entity.id
_entity.type
_entity.pdbx_description
1 polymer ?
#
loop_
_entity_poly.entity_id
_entity_poly.type
_entity_poly.pdbx_seq_one_letter_code
_entity_poly.pdbx_strand_id
1 'polypeptide(L)'
;MHFDITMPLTLFGVVFLAVLVSGKVERKLKTAFEEREFKVKDAVVIVAIIAVAVSVMAFVPLMAIMTLFLLAYSILLFTFTYIFSGFNKVTSKLFSGVFFIVSFLAATISLFTLFPSDAFVAYGAAALYSLCGFSLITLLYEEYRDCAKERWYSAVLPSALFVFLYVFFSRTPIWFPYLLNTYGLIFAVLITLYLGSLFTWETSIVFAGLLTVADIVLVLVTGSMVSAATHVSGLGLPIMVILPTFPQVTSEWGALYMSLGLGDFFFAGLLAVQTYKKFGKNAAFLSAAAMAISFFLFEMFILNFNLRAFPGTLMIICGWALAVLLKVLKDKNVRAESATSPLP
;
A
#
# COMPACT_ATOMS: atom_id res chain seq x y z
N MET A 1 -6.44 -25.03 -17.52
CA MET A 1 -5.54 -24.57 -16.45
C MET A 1 -5.94 -23.13 -16.14
N HIS A 2 -6.33 -22.84 -14.90
CA HIS A 2 -6.72 -21.50 -14.49
C HIS A 2 -5.48 -20.72 -14.01
N PHE A 3 -5.38 -19.44 -14.36
CA PHE A 3 -4.30 -18.56 -13.91
C PHE A 3 -4.81 -17.11 -13.87
N ASP A 4 -4.19 -16.27 -13.05
CA ASP A 4 -4.46 -14.84 -12.98
C ASP A 4 -3.18 -14.04 -13.29
N ILE A 5 -3.29 -13.05 -14.17
CA ILE A 5 -2.20 -12.10 -14.48
C ILE A 5 -2.41 -10.77 -13.74
N THR A 6 -3.64 -10.45 -13.35
CA THR A 6 -4.01 -9.13 -12.81
C THR A 6 -3.32 -8.85 -11.48
N MET A 7 -3.40 -9.77 -10.51
CA MET A 7 -2.79 -9.56 -9.19
C MET A 7 -1.26 -9.53 -9.21
N PRO A 8 -0.54 -10.45 -9.88
CA PRO A 8 0.93 -10.40 -9.96
C PRO A 8 1.41 -9.13 -10.65
N LEU A 9 0.72 -8.67 -11.70
CA LEU A 9 1.05 -7.43 -12.40
C LEU A 9 0.81 -6.21 -11.51
N THR A 10 -0.26 -6.23 -10.72
CA THR A 10 -0.56 -5.17 -9.74
C THR A 10 0.51 -5.13 -8.64
N LEU A 11 0.90 -6.28 -8.10
CA LEU A 11 2.02 -6.40 -7.16
C LEU A 11 3.30 -5.81 -7.75
N PHE A 12 3.66 -6.22 -8.97
CA PHE A 12 4.81 -5.68 -9.68
C PHE A 12 4.73 -4.16 -9.83
N GLY A 13 3.57 -3.62 -10.27
CA GLY A 13 3.36 -2.20 -10.47
C GLY A 13 3.51 -1.37 -9.19
N VAL A 14 2.94 -1.83 -8.08
CA VAL A 14 3.07 -1.18 -6.76
C VAL A 14 4.51 -1.18 -6.29
N VAL A 15 5.18 -2.34 -6.36
CA VAL A 15 6.58 -2.48 -5.94
C VAL A 15 7.50 -1.62 -6.81
N PHE A 16 7.29 -1.63 -8.12
CA PHE A 16 8.04 -0.82 -9.08
C PHE A 16 7.88 0.68 -8.78
N LEU A 17 6.64 1.13 -8.55
CA LEU A 17 6.36 2.52 -8.18
C LEU A 17 7.01 2.89 -6.85
N ALA A 18 6.92 2.02 -5.84
CA ALA A 18 7.55 2.25 -4.54
C ALA A 18 9.07 2.43 -4.66
N VAL A 19 9.76 1.59 -5.45
CA VAL A 19 11.21 1.71 -5.71
C VAL A 19 11.56 2.99 -6.46
N LEU A 20 10.76 3.38 -7.45
CA LEU A 20 11.00 4.63 -8.20
C LEU A 20 10.83 5.87 -7.33
N VAL A 21 9.82 5.86 -6.47
CA VAL A 21 9.52 6.98 -5.59
C VAL A 21 10.49 7.02 -4.42
N SER A 22 10.89 5.86 -3.87
CA SER A 22 11.79 5.79 -2.71
C SER A 22 13.10 6.53 -2.96
N GLY A 23 13.72 6.33 -4.14
CA GLY A 23 14.97 7.02 -4.48
C GLY A 23 14.85 8.56 -4.54
N LYS A 24 13.67 9.10 -4.85
CA LYS A 24 13.43 10.56 -4.89
C LYS A 24 13.09 11.14 -3.52
N VAL A 25 12.48 10.32 -2.67
CA VAL A 25 11.82 10.74 -1.43
C VAL A 25 12.69 10.49 -0.20
N GLU A 26 13.59 9.52 -0.25
CA GLU A 26 14.33 9.01 0.92
C GLU A 26 15.00 10.12 1.73
N ARG A 27 15.64 11.09 1.08
CA ARG A 27 16.31 12.20 1.78
C ARG A 27 15.33 13.00 2.64
N LYS A 28 14.14 13.31 2.11
CA LYS A 28 13.12 14.06 2.86
C LYS A 28 12.53 13.25 4.01
N LEU A 29 12.26 11.95 3.80
CA LEU A 29 11.76 11.09 4.87
C LEU A 29 12.81 10.94 5.97
N LYS A 30 14.08 10.70 5.63
CA LYS A 30 15.16 10.58 6.63
C LYS A 30 15.33 11.86 7.46
N THR A 31 15.29 13.04 6.83
CA THR A 31 15.34 14.31 7.55
C THR A 31 14.11 14.48 8.46
N ALA A 32 12.91 14.09 8.01
CA ALA A 32 11.70 14.17 8.83
C ALA A 32 11.70 13.20 10.03
N PHE A 33 12.43 12.08 9.94
CA PHE A 33 12.54 11.08 11.01
C PHE A 33 13.83 11.17 11.83
N GLU A 34 14.53 12.30 11.79
CA GLU A 34 15.80 12.50 12.52
C GLU A 34 16.84 11.39 12.24
N GLU A 35 16.82 10.85 11.01
CA GLU A 35 17.68 9.74 10.58
C GLU A 35 17.55 8.47 11.46
N ARG A 36 16.42 8.30 12.15
CA ARG A 36 16.18 7.08 12.94
C ARG A 36 16.07 5.86 12.04
N GLU A 37 16.84 4.84 12.38
CA GLU A 37 16.78 3.52 11.78
C GLU A 37 16.35 2.48 12.82
N PHE A 38 15.56 1.50 12.40
CA PHE A 38 15.16 0.41 13.27
C PHE A 38 16.33 -0.51 13.57
N LYS A 39 16.36 -0.98 14.81
CA LYS A 39 17.23 -2.08 15.25
C LYS A 39 16.49 -3.41 15.06
N VAL A 40 17.26 -4.49 15.07
CA VAL A 40 16.69 -5.86 14.97
C VAL A 40 15.65 -6.13 16.07
N LYS A 41 15.86 -5.59 17.27
CA LYS A 41 14.89 -5.70 18.38
C LYS A 41 13.55 -5.06 18.03
N ASP A 42 13.56 -3.91 17.35
CA ASP A 42 12.34 -3.20 16.97
C ASP A 42 11.57 -4.02 15.93
N ALA A 43 12.25 -4.64 14.97
CA ALA A 43 11.65 -5.54 13.99
C ALA A 43 10.95 -6.76 14.65
N VAL A 44 11.61 -7.38 15.64
CA VAL A 44 11.02 -8.49 16.42
C VAL A 44 9.75 -8.04 17.13
N VAL A 45 9.81 -6.89 17.81
CA VAL A 45 8.65 -6.32 18.53
C VAL A 45 7.50 -6.00 17.57
N ILE A 46 7.79 -5.43 16.40
CA ILE A 46 6.77 -5.13 15.39
C ILE A 46 6.08 -6.41 14.92
N VAL A 47 6.83 -7.48 14.59
CA VAL A 47 6.22 -8.75 14.16
C VAL A 47 5.38 -9.37 15.27
N ALA A 48 5.85 -9.34 16.51
CA ALA A 48 5.08 -9.82 17.66
C ALA A 48 3.76 -9.04 17.83
N ILE A 49 3.81 -7.71 17.73
CA ILE A 49 2.61 -6.85 17.80
C ILE A 49 1.66 -7.16 16.65
N ILE A 50 2.15 -7.33 15.41
CA ILE A 50 1.31 -7.68 14.25
C ILE A 50 0.60 -9.02 14.50
N ALA A 51 1.33 -10.04 14.94
CA ALA A 51 0.75 -11.36 15.18
C ALA A 51 -0.32 -11.35 16.29
N VAL A 52 -0.07 -10.62 17.38
CA VAL A 52 -1.04 -10.43 18.46
C VAL A 52 -2.25 -9.63 17.95
N ALA A 53 -2.02 -8.53 17.23
CA ALA A 53 -3.09 -7.69 16.71
C ALA A 53 -4.02 -8.47 15.77
N VAL A 54 -3.48 -9.27 14.84
CA VAL A 54 -4.28 -10.12 13.94
C VAL A 54 -5.08 -11.14 14.72
N SER A 55 -4.48 -11.77 15.74
CA SER A 55 -5.16 -12.77 16.57
C SER A 55 -6.31 -12.16 17.38
N VAL A 56 -6.13 -10.94 17.89
CA VAL A 56 -7.15 -10.22 18.68
C VAL A 56 -8.22 -9.58 17.79
N MET A 57 -7.90 -9.24 16.54
CA MET A 57 -8.78 -8.49 15.62
C MET A 57 -10.14 -9.18 15.39
N ALA A 58 -10.19 -10.51 15.45
CA ALA A 58 -11.44 -11.27 15.34
C ALA A 58 -12.44 -11.00 16.50
N PHE A 59 -11.96 -10.48 17.63
CA PHE A 59 -12.76 -10.18 18.82
C PHE A 59 -13.04 -8.69 19.01
N VAL A 60 -12.40 -7.81 18.24
CA VAL A 60 -12.54 -6.36 18.37
C VAL A 60 -13.83 -5.91 17.68
N PRO A 61 -14.66 -5.04 18.30
CA PRO A 61 -15.86 -4.52 17.65
C PRO A 61 -15.56 -3.83 16.30
N LEU A 62 -16.40 -4.11 15.29
CA LEU A 62 -16.24 -3.58 13.93
C LEU A 62 -16.10 -2.05 13.88
N MET A 63 -16.88 -1.33 14.70
CA MET A 63 -16.80 0.13 14.78
C MET A 63 -15.43 0.61 15.29
N ALA A 64 -14.82 -0.11 16.23
CA ALA A 64 -13.49 0.24 16.74
C ALA A 64 -12.41 0.01 15.68
N ILE A 65 -12.48 -1.10 14.93
CA ILE A 65 -11.56 -1.37 13.81
C ILE A 65 -11.69 -0.28 12.74
N MET A 66 -12.92 0.06 12.37
CA MET A 66 -13.22 1.13 11.41
C MET A 66 -12.62 2.46 11.87
N THR A 67 -12.90 2.90 13.10
CA THR A 67 -12.37 4.16 13.63
C THR A 67 -10.85 4.17 13.69
N LEU A 68 -10.22 3.09 14.16
CA LEU A 68 -8.77 2.96 14.23
C LEU A 68 -8.15 3.02 12.83
N PHE A 69 -8.72 2.33 11.86
CA PHE A 69 -8.23 2.32 10.48
C PHE A 69 -8.35 3.70 9.84
N LEU A 70 -9.53 4.34 9.94
CA LEU A 70 -9.75 5.67 9.39
C LEU A 70 -8.78 6.69 10.00
N LEU A 71 -8.59 6.64 11.33
CA LEU A 71 -7.64 7.50 12.02
C LEU A 71 -6.21 7.25 11.54
N ALA A 72 -5.75 6.01 11.55
CA ALA A 72 -4.39 5.65 11.14
C ALA A 72 -4.12 6.05 9.69
N TYR A 73 -5.07 5.80 8.78
CA TYR A 73 -4.89 6.14 7.39
C TYR A 73 -4.96 7.65 7.14
N SER A 74 -5.85 8.38 7.82
CA SER A 74 -5.88 9.85 7.75
C SER A 74 -4.61 10.48 8.28
N ILE A 75 -4.00 9.93 9.35
CA ILE A 75 -2.70 10.38 9.86
C ILE A 75 -1.59 10.11 8.83
N LEU A 76 -1.61 8.94 8.19
CA LEU A 76 -0.64 8.60 7.15
C LEU A 76 -0.73 9.55 5.96
N LEU A 77 -1.93 9.75 5.40
CA LEU A 77 -2.18 10.67 4.28
C LEU A 77 -1.79 12.11 4.63
N PHE A 78 -2.13 12.54 5.85
CA PHE A 78 -1.76 13.87 6.35
C PHE A 78 -0.24 14.01 6.43
N THR A 79 0.44 13.07 7.09
CA THR A 79 1.89 13.12 7.32
C THR A 79 2.66 13.15 6.00
N PHE A 80 2.28 12.28 5.05
CA PHE A 80 2.91 12.26 3.73
C PHE A 80 2.70 13.57 3.00
N THR A 81 1.45 14.05 2.95
CA THR A 81 1.14 15.29 2.25
C THR A 81 1.81 16.49 2.93
N TYR A 82 1.93 16.49 4.25
CA TYR A 82 2.63 17.51 5.02
C TYR A 82 4.12 17.56 4.68
N ILE A 83 4.82 16.42 4.73
CA ILE A 83 6.25 16.32 4.38
C ILE A 83 6.51 16.77 2.94
N PHE A 84 5.57 16.47 2.04
CA PHE A 84 5.66 16.85 0.63
C PHE A 84 5.08 18.22 0.32
N SER A 85 4.39 18.86 1.25
CA SER A 85 3.74 20.14 1.02
C SER A 85 4.74 21.24 0.70
N GLY A 86 6.02 21.11 1.08
CA GLY A 86 7.09 22.05 0.75
C GLY A 86 7.60 22.03 -0.70
N PHE A 87 6.89 21.41 -1.66
CA PHE A 87 7.24 21.48 -3.08
C PHE A 87 6.93 22.85 -3.72
N ASN A 88 7.40 23.03 -4.97
CA ASN A 88 7.23 24.24 -5.79
C ASN A 88 5.77 24.75 -5.79
N LYS A 89 5.60 26.08 -5.83
CA LYS A 89 4.29 26.77 -5.86
C LYS A 89 3.35 26.17 -6.92
N VAL A 90 3.87 25.87 -8.11
CA VAL A 90 3.12 25.23 -9.22
C VAL A 90 2.56 23.86 -8.81
N THR A 91 3.37 23.01 -8.17
CA THR A 91 2.95 21.68 -7.73
C THR A 91 1.84 21.76 -6.68
N SER A 92 1.92 22.72 -5.76
CA SER A 92 0.88 22.92 -4.75
C SER A 92 -0.43 23.42 -5.34
N LYS A 93 -0.36 24.34 -6.32
CA LYS A 93 -1.55 24.80 -7.06
C LYS A 93 -2.21 23.66 -7.81
N LEU A 94 -1.41 22.85 -8.52
CA LEU A 94 -1.92 21.65 -9.21
C LEU A 94 -2.55 20.67 -8.23
N PHE A 95 -1.90 20.42 -7.09
CA PHE A 95 -2.40 19.54 -6.05
C PHE A 95 -3.77 20.02 -5.53
N SER A 96 -3.86 21.25 -5.04
CA SER A 96 -5.14 21.83 -4.58
C SER A 96 -6.20 21.87 -5.69
N GLY A 97 -5.80 22.14 -6.94
CA GLY A 97 -6.71 22.15 -8.09
C GLY A 97 -7.30 20.77 -8.40
N VAL A 98 -6.50 19.70 -8.31
CA VAL A 98 -6.99 18.32 -8.44
C VAL A 98 -7.99 18.01 -7.33
N PHE A 99 -7.69 18.35 -6.08
CA PHE A 99 -8.62 18.14 -4.96
C PHE A 99 -9.91 18.93 -5.11
N PHE A 100 -9.85 20.15 -5.65
CA PHE A 100 -11.04 20.94 -5.98
C PHE A 100 -11.93 20.23 -7.00
N ILE A 101 -11.35 19.81 -8.13
CA ILE A 101 -12.10 19.12 -9.20
C ILE A 101 -12.71 17.82 -8.67
N VAL A 102 -11.92 17.00 -7.97
CA VAL A 102 -12.40 15.71 -7.44
C VAL A 102 -13.49 15.90 -6.40
N SER A 103 -13.34 16.85 -5.47
CA SER A 103 -14.37 17.12 -4.45
C SER A 103 -15.65 17.69 -5.08
N PHE A 104 -15.53 18.54 -6.09
CA PHE A 104 -16.69 19.06 -6.84
C PHE A 104 -17.44 17.94 -7.57
N LEU A 105 -16.72 17.08 -8.30
CA LEU A 105 -17.32 15.94 -8.98
C LEU A 105 -17.96 14.95 -8.00
N ALA A 106 -17.30 14.66 -6.88
CA ALA A 106 -17.87 13.81 -5.84
C ALA A 106 -19.14 14.43 -5.23
N ALA A 107 -19.16 15.75 -5.00
CA ALA A 107 -20.33 16.46 -4.49
C ALA A 107 -21.50 16.43 -5.48
N THR A 108 -21.25 16.67 -6.77
CA THR A 108 -22.30 16.61 -7.81
C THR A 108 -22.81 15.18 -7.96
N ILE A 109 -21.93 14.19 -8.03
CA ILE A 109 -22.32 12.78 -8.06
C ILE A 109 -23.17 12.46 -6.82
N SER A 110 -22.77 12.92 -5.62
CA SER A 110 -23.55 12.73 -4.41
C SER A 110 -24.96 13.34 -4.52
N LEU A 111 -25.15 14.47 -5.20
CA LEU A 111 -26.50 15.03 -5.44
C LEU A 111 -27.34 14.19 -6.40
N PHE A 112 -26.71 13.62 -7.42
CA PHE A 112 -27.40 12.90 -8.50
C PHE A 112 -27.53 11.39 -8.28
N THR A 113 -26.79 10.80 -7.32
CA THR A 113 -26.68 9.34 -7.17
C THR A 113 -27.23 8.76 -5.86
N LEU A 114 -28.00 7.68 -6.06
CA LEU A 114 -28.13 6.43 -5.29
C LEU A 114 -29.10 6.26 -4.11
N PHE A 115 -29.75 7.28 -3.53
CA PHE A 115 -30.95 7.08 -2.67
C PHE A 115 -31.87 8.32 -2.70
N PRO A 116 -32.96 8.34 -3.50
CA PRO A 116 -33.83 9.51 -3.63
C PRO A 116 -34.55 9.96 -2.35
N SER A 117 -34.46 9.18 -1.27
CA SER A 117 -35.32 9.31 -0.08
C SER A 117 -34.59 9.55 1.25
N ASP A 118 -33.25 9.58 1.28
CA ASP A 118 -32.51 9.66 2.54
C ASP A 118 -31.81 11.02 2.74
N ALA A 119 -32.04 11.66 3.90
CA ALA A 119 -31.38 12.88 4.33
C ALA A 119 -29.84 12.82 4.23
N PHE A 120 -29.27 11.59 4.23
CA PHE A 120 -27.85 11.32 4.12
C PHE A 120 -27.22 11.83 2.81
N VAL A 121 -28.01 11.90 1.72
CA VAL A 121 -27.55 12.38 0.41
C VAL A 121 -27.22 13.87 0.45
N ALA A 122 -28.08 14.68 1.10
CA ALA A 122 -27.86 16.11 1.26
C ALA A 122 -26.64 16.41 2.14
N TYR A 123 -26.43 15.64 3.22
CA TYR A 123 -25.26 15.77 4.07
C TYR A 123 -23.96 15.43 3.35
N GLY A 124 -23.97 14.38 2.51
CA GLY A 124 -22.80 13.99 1.70
C GLY A 124 -22.41 15.06 0.69
N ALA A 125 -23.38 15.57 -0.07
CA ALA A 125 -23.18 16.67 -1.00
C ALA A 125 -22.68 17.93 -0.27
N ALA A 126 -23.32 18.31 0.84
CA ALA A 126 -22.92 19.47 1.63
C ALA A 126 -21.48 19.35 2.16
N ALA A 127 -21.10 18.20 2.72
CA ALA A 127 -19.74 17.97 3.21
C ALA A 127 -18.69 18.05 2.09
N LEU A 128 -18.98 17.47 0.92
CA LEU A 128 -18.05 17.51 -0.22
C LEU A 128 -17.99 18.88 -0.90
N TYR A 129 -19.09 19.63 -0.96
CA TYR A 129 -19.07 21.04 -1.37
C TYR A 129 -18.31 21.91 -0.38
N SER A 130 -18.39 21.61 0.92
CA SER A 130 -17.59 22.29 1.95
C SER A 130 -16.10 22.05 1.71
N LEU A 131 -15.71 20.81 1.42
CA LEU A 131 -14.33 20.46 1.09
C LEU A 131 -13.86 21.11 -0.21
N CYS A 132 -14.74 21.16 -1.22
CA CYS A 132 -14.52 21.88 -2.47
C CYS A 132 -14.26 23.37 -2.22
N GLY A 133 -15.12 24.03 -1.42
CA GLY A 133 -14.93 25.42 -1.01
C GLY A 133 -13.62 25.64 -0.25
N PHE A 134 -13.29 24.76 0.69
CA PHE A 134 -12.00 24.79 1.39
C PHE A 134 -10.82 24.67 0.43
N SER A 135 -10.86 23.73 -0.52
CA SER A 135 -9.81 23.55 -1.53
C SER A 135 -9.66 24.78 -2.44
N LEU A 136 -10.75 25.44 -2.81
CA LEU A 136 -10.73 26.69 -3.57
C LEU A 136 -10.07 27.81 -2.76
N ILE A 137 -10.41 27.94 -1.47
CA ILE A 137 -9.77 28.90 -0.58
C ILE A 137 -8.26 28.61 -0.48
N THR A 138 -7.85 27.33 -0.37
CA THR A 138 -6.41 26.99 -0.37
C THR A 138 -5.73 27.37 -1.67
N LEU A 139 -6.40 27.21 -2.81
CA LEU A 139 -5.86 27.57 -4.13
C LEU A 139 -5.69 29.09 -4.27
N LEU A 140 -6.70 29.86 -3.85
CA LEU A 140 -6.63 31.32 -3.83
C LEU A 140 -5.55 31.82 -2.87
N TYR A 141 -5.49 31.27 -1.66
CA TYR A 141 -4.46 31.61 -0.68
C TYR A 141 -3.06 31.33 -1.22
N GLU A 142 -2.87 30.25 -1.97
CA GLU A 142 -1.60 29.92 -2.60
C GLU A 142 -1.23 30.88 -3.73
N GLU A 143 -2.18 31.55 -4.39
CA GLU A 143 -1.89 32.58 -5.39
C GLU A 143 -1.18 33.79 -4.77
N TYR A 144 -1.72 34.29 -3.66
CA TYR A 144 -1.25 35.48 -2.95
C TYR A 144 -0.01 35.28 -2.09
N ARG A 145 0.41 34.03 -1.88
CA ARG A 145 1.52 33.71 -0.98
C ARG A 145 2.87 33.77 -1.70
N ASP A 146 3.83 34.48 -1.10
CA ASP A 146 5.18 34.66 -1.64
C ASP A 146 6.22 33.65 -1.13
N CYS A 147 6.00 33.04 0.05
CA CYS A 147 6.99 32.13 0.67
C CYS A 147 6.54 30.65 0.69
N ALA A 148 7.39 29.79 0.13
CA ALA A 148 7.26 28.33 0.17
C ALA A 148 7.73 27.75 1.52
N LYS A 149 6.84 27.72 2.52
CA LYS A 149 7.01 26.91 3.75
C LYS A 149 5.98 25.77 3.75
N GLU A 150 6.12 24.83 4.69
CA GLU A 150 5.20 23.71 4.88
C GLU A 150 3.74 24.18 5.00
N ARG A 151 2.84 23.45 4.32
CA ARG A 151 1.43 23.82 4.10
C ARG A 151 0.54 22.80 4.81
N TRP A 152 0.28 23.02 6.10
CA TRP A 152 -0.63 22.17 6.87
C TRP A 152 -2.04 22.12 6.26
N TYR A 153 -2.53 23.22 5.69
CA TYR A 153 -3.86 23.30 5.07
C TYR A 153 -3.98 22.39 3.85
N SER A 154 -2.93 22.30 3.02
CA SER A 154 -2.90 21.37 1.88
C SER A 154 -2.85 19.91 2.36
N ALA A 155 -2.22 19.64 3.50
CA ALA A 155 -2.12 18.30 4.06
C ALA A 155 -3.45 17.74 4.58
N VAL A 156 -4.41 18.60 4.94
CA VAL A 156 -5.75 18.18 5.38
C VAL A 156 -6.59 17.63 4.22
N LEU A 157 -6.37 18.12 2.98
CA LEU A 157 -7.22 17.79 1.83
C LEU A 157 -7.34 16.28 1.55
N PRO A 158 -6.25 15.50 1.47
CA PRO A 158 -6.34 14.06 1.18
C PRO A 158 -7.02 13.27 2.28
N SER A 159 -6.71 13.61 3.54
CA SER A 159 -7.28 12.95 4.71
C SER A 159 -8.78 13.21 4.81
N ALA A 160 -9.22 14.46 4.61
CA ALA A 160 -10.63 14.84 4.64
C ALA A 160 -11.40 14.22 3.45
N LEU A 161 -10.81 14.26 2.24
CA LEU A 161 -11.42 13.63 1.06
C LEU A 161 -11.63 12.14 1.28
N PHE A 162 -10.62 11.42 1.78
CA PHE A 162 -10.72 10.00 2.04
C PHE A 162 -11.86 9.68 3.03
N VAL A 163 -11.93 10.41 4.15
CA VAL A 163 -12.98 10.20 5.17
C VAL A 163 -14.36 10.49 4.59
N PHE A 164 -14.54 11.58 3.85
CA PHE A 164 -15.84 11.90 3.25
C PHE A 164 -16.25 10.88 2.18
N LEU A 165 -15.33 10.47 1.31
CA LEU A 165 -15.62 9.42 0.34
C LEU A 165 -15.96 8.10 1.05
N TYR A 166 -15.25 7.73 2.12
CA TYR A 166 -15.60 6.52 2.86
C TYR A 166 -17.00 6.62 3.49
N VAL A 167 -17.30 7.70 4.22
CA VAL A 167 -18.57 7.85 4.93
C VAL A 167 -19.77 7.87 3.97
N PHE A 168 -19.66 8.57 2.85
CA PHE A 168 -20.79 8.79 1.95
C PHE A 168 -20.83 7.82 0.76
N PHE A 169 -19.69 7.29 0.31
CA PHE A 169 -19.63 6.41 -0.86
C PHE A 169 -19.36 4.94 -0.52
N SER A 170 -18.97 4.55 0.71
CA SER A 170 -18.60 3.15 1.03
C SER A 170 -19.63 2.08 0.63
N ARG A 171 -20.92 2.43 0.62
CA ARG A 171 -22.03 1.53 0.26
C ARG A 171 -22.45 1.62 -1.21
N THR A 172 -21.73 2.39 -2.02
CA THR A 172 -22.03 2.60 -3.44
C THR A 172 -21.15 1.72 -4.33
N PRO A 173 -21.59 1.38 -5.55
CA PRO A 173 -20.77 0.64 -6.53
C PRO A 173 -19.55 1.42 -7.03
N ILE A 174 -19.44 2.71 -6.71
CA ILE A 174 -18.24 3.51 -7.00
C ILE A 174 -17.12 3.13 -6.02
N TRP A 175 -17.47 2.77 -4.78
CA TRP A 175 -16.50 2.44 -3.76
C TRP A 175 -15.81 1.11 -4.03
N PHE A 176 -16.58 0.05 -4.19
CA PHE A 176 -16.07 -1.27 -4.58
C PHE A 176 -16.46 -1.57 -6.04
N PRO A 177 -15.50 -1.90 -6.92
CA PRO A 177 -14.07 -2.18 -6.65
C PRO A 177 -13.14 -0.95 -6.74
N TYR A 178 -13.60 0.19 -7.26
CA TYR A 178 -12.70 1.22 -7.79
C TYR A 178 -11.97 2.04 -6.71
N LEU A 179 -12.70 2.76 -5.84
CA LEU A 179 -12.06 3.62 -4.83
C LEU A 179 -11.34 2.78 -3.77
N LEU A 180 -11.92 1.65 -3.35
CA LEU A 180 -11.33 0.74 -2.37
C LEU A 180 -9.97 0.26 -2.84
N ASN A 181 -9.86 -0.24 -4.08
CA ASN A 181 -8.58 -0.69 -4.61
C ASN A 181 -7.61 0.48 -4.80
N THR A 182 -8.08 1.62 -5.29
CA THR A 182 -7.24 2.81 -5.50
C THR A 182 -6.61 3.27 -4.18
N TYR A 183 -7.41 3.42 -3.13
CA TYR A 183 -6.92 3.76 -1.80
C TYR A 183 -6.06 2.66 -1.18
N GLY A 184 -6.40 1.38 -1.40
CA GLY A 184 -5.55 0.26 -0.98
C GLY A 184 -4.15 0.34 -1.60
N LEU A 185 -4.05 0.57 -2.91
CA LEU A 185 -2.78 0.72 -3.62
C LEU A 185 -2.00 1.95 -3.15
N ILE A 186 -2.68 3.09 -2.95
CA ILE A 186 -2.06 4.30 -2.39
C ILE A 186 -1.50 3.98 -0.99
N PHE A 187 -2.29 3.35 -0.11
CA PHE A 187 -1.84 2.95 1.22
C PHE A 187 -0.60 2.08 1.15
N ALA A 188 -0.61 1.02 0.32
CA ALA A 188 0.52 0.11 0.14
C ALA A 188 1.80 0.85 -0.27
N VAL A 189 1.72 1.80 -1.22
CA VAL A 189 2.87 2.60 -1.62
C VAL A 189 3.35 3.48 -0.47
N LEU A 190 2.45 4.21 0.21
CA LEU A 190 2.82 5.12 1.29
C LEU A 190 3.46 4.39 2.47
N ILE A 191 2.87 3.29 2.94
CA ILE A 191 3.41 2.53 4.07
C ILE A 191 4.76 1.89 3.72
N THR A 192 4.93 1.45 2.46
CA THR A 192 6.22 0.96 1.95
C THR A 192 7.29 2.05 2.00
N LEU A 193 6.97 3.26 1.54
CA LEU A 193 7.90 4.39 1.59
C LEU A 193 8.22 4.78 3.04
N TYR A 194 7.20 4.80 3.89
CA TYR A 194 7.31 5.17 5.30
C TYR A 194 8.26 4.21 6.03
N LEU A 195 7.88 2.94 6.13
CA LEU A 195 8.65 1.94 6.87
C LEU A 195 9.95 1.60 6.12
N GLY A 196 9.95 1.54 4.80
CA GLY A 196 11.16 1.27 4.01
C GLY A 196 12.26 2.31 4.19
N SER A 197 11.94 3.53 4.65
CA SER A 197 12.93 4.53 5.03
C SER A 197 13.61 4.25 6.37
N LEU A 198 12.88 3.63 7.32
CA LEU A 198 13.32 3.33 8.69
C LEU A 198 14.06 1.98 8.79
N PHE A 199 13.74 1.02 7.93
CA PHE A 199 14.39 -0.28 7.93
C PHE A 199 15.78 -0.21 7.26
N THR A 200 16.71 -0.99 7.81
CA THR A 200 18.02 -1.29 7.20
C THR A 200 18.02 -2.67 6.56
N TRP A 201 18.97 -2.95 5.67
CA TRP A 201 19.11 -4.25 5.01
C TRP A 201 19.11 -5.44 5.99
N GLU A 202 19.85 -5.34 7.09
CA GLU A 202 19.95 -6.41 8.09
C GLU A 202 18.62 -6.62 8.83
N THR A 203 18.00 -5.53 9.26
CA THR A 203 16.69 -5.61 9.92
C THR A 203 15.60 -6.13 9.01
N SER A 204 15.63 -5.81 7.71
CA SER A 204 14.65 -6.30 6.74
C SER A 204 14.76 -7.79 6.49
N ILE A 205 15.97 -8.37 6.48
CA ILE A 205 16.13 -9.82 6.38
C ILE A 205 15.50 -10.52 7.59
N VAL A 206 15.79 -10.03 8.80
CA VAL A 206 15.24 -10.61 10.03
C VAL A 206 13.72 -10.45 10.08
N PHE A 207 13.24 -9.25 9.77
CA PHE A 207 11.81 -8.96 9.68
C PHE A 207 11.12 -9.88 8.68
N ALA A 208 11.71 -10.09 7.50
CA ALA A 208 11.15 -10.96 6.48
C ALA A 208 11.06 -12.42 6.92
N GLY A 209 12.14 -12.96 7.50
CA GLY A 209 12.11 -14.32 8.04
C GLY A 209 11.05 -14.48 9.12
N LEU A 210 10.98 -13.56 10.08
CA LEU A 210 10.03 -13.63 11.19
C LEU A 210 8.58 -13.45 10.71
N LEU A 211 8.33 -12.49 9.82
CA LEU A 211 6.99 -12.23 9.30
C LEU A 211 6.48 -13.41 8.47
N THR A 212 7.33 -14.03 7.64
CA THR A 212 6.94 -15.22 6.87
C THR A 212 6.60 -16.40 7.77
N VAL A 213 7.39 -16.63 8.83
CA VAL A 213 7.06 -17.68 9.82
C VAL A 213 5.73 -17.37 10.50
N ALA A 214 5.52 -16.12 10.93
CA ALA A 214 4.26 -15.70 11.54
C ALA A 214 3.07 -15.89 10.58
N ASP A 215 3.21 -15.51 9.31
CA ASP A 215 2.18 -15.64 8.28
C ASP A 215 1.82 -17.11 8.03
N ILE A 216 2.82 -18.01 7.91
CA ILE A 216 2.58 -19.45 7.81
C ILE A 216 1.78 -19.97 9.01
N VAL A 217 2.12 -19.56 10.22
CA VAL A 217 1.40 -19.98 11.44
C VAL A 217 -0.02 -19.39 11.48
N LEU A 218 -0.19 -18.12 11.11
CA LEU A 218 -1.49 -17.43 11.16
C LEU A 218 -2.45 -17.91 10.06
N VAL A 219 -1.94 -18.29 8.90
CA VAL A 219 -2.76 -18.74 7.76
C VAL A 219 -2.97 -20.25 7.77
N LEU A 220 -1.90 -21.06 7.85
CA LEU A 220 -1.99 -22.51 7.67
C LEU A 220 -2.24 -23.28 8.98
N VAL A 221 -1.74 -22.77 10.12
CA VAL A 221 -1.85 -23.50 11.40
C VAL A 221 -3.09 -23.06 12.17
N THR A 222 -3.27 -21.75 12.36
CA THR A 222 -4.36 -21.22 13.20
C THR A 222 -5.58 -20.76 12.40
N GLY A 223 -5.41 -20.39 11.13
CA GLY A 223 -6.49 -19.82 10.29
C GLY A 223 -7.02 -18.48 10.77
N SER A 224 -6.38 -17.84 11.76
CA SER A 224 -6.84 -16.59 12.37
C SER A 224 -6.84 -15.43 11.37
N MET A 225 -5.90 -15.42 10.42
CA MET A 225 -5.83 -14.40 9.36
C MET A 225 -7.07 -14.45 8.45
N VAL A 226 -7.57 -15.65 8.12
CA VAL A 226 -8.78 -15.80 7.30
C VAL A 226 -10.00 -15.31 8.07
N SER A 227 -10.10 -15.63 9.36
CA SER A 227 -11.18 -15.15 10.22
C SER A 227 -11.16 -13.64 10.42
N ALA A 228 -9.97 -13.04 10.58
CA ALA A 228 -9.82 -11.59 10.69
C ALA A 228 -10.18 -10.91 9.36
N ALA A 229 -9.74 -11.46 8.23
CA ALA A 229 -10.02 -10.92 6.90
C ALA A 229 -11.52 -10.93 6.58
N THR A 230 -12.24 -12.01 6.90
CA THR A 230 -13.70 -12.07 6.69
C THR A 230 -14.46 -11.14 7.63
N HIS A 231 -13.99 -10.97 8.87
CA HIS A 231 -14.58 -10.04 9.82
C HIS A 231 -14.42 -8.58 9.37
N VAL A 232 -13.26 -8.20 8.83
CA VAL A 232 -12.96 -6.80 8.46
C VAL A 232 -13.36 -6.45 7.03
N SER A 233 -13.39 -7.41 6.10
CA SER A 233 -13.76 -7.14 4.70
C SER A 233 -15.19 -6.60 4.56
N GLY A 234 -16.10 -6.99 5.46
CA GLY A 234 -17.47 -6.46 5.53
C GLY A 234 -17.57 -4.95 5.82
N LEU A 235 -16.50 -4.32 6.32
CA LEU A 235 -16.46 -2.87 6.58
C LEU A 235 -16.17 -2.03 5.32
N GLY A 236 -15.82 -2.66 4.20
CA GLY A 236 -15.41 -1.95 2.98
C GLY A 236 -14.17 -1.09 3.18
N LEU A 237 -13.31 -1.42 4.14
CA LEU A 237 -12.06 -0.70 4.36
C LEU A 237 -11.03 -1.09 3.30
N PRO A 238 -10.16 -0.16 2.84
CA PRO A 238 -9.06 -0.48 1.95
C PRO A 238 -7.95 -1.17 2.76
N ILE A 239 -8.18 -2.41 3.20
CA ILE A 239 -7.23 -3.28 3.90
C ILE A 239 -6.66 -4.40 3.00
N MET A 240 -7.24 -4.57 1.82
CA MET A 240 -6.83 -5.50 0.78
C MET A 240 -7.17 -4.92 -0.60
N VAL A 241 -6.50 -5.42 -1.63
CA VAL A 241 -6.80 -5.13 -3.03
C VAL A 241 -7.50 -6.34 -3.62
N ILE A 242 -8.67 -6.14 -4.23
CA ILE A 242 -9.56 -7.18 -4.76
C ILE A 242 -9.79 -6.91 -6.24
N LEU A 243 -9.19 -7.72 -7.12
CA LEU A 243 -9.27 -7.53 -8.56
C LEU A 243 -9.89 -8.74 -9.25
N PRO A 244 -10.61 -8.53 -10.36
CA PRO A 244 -11.10 -9.64 -11.17
C PRO A 244 -9.92 -10.39 -11.80
N THR A 245 -9.99 -11.72 -11.81
CA THR A 245 -8.96 -12.54 -12.45
C THR A 245 -8.92 -12.31 -13.96
N PHE A 246 -7.73 -12.30 -14.56
CA PHE A 246 -7.55 -12.29 -16.01
C PHE A 246 -6.59 -13.40 -16.47
N PRO A 247 -7.03 -14.33 -17.36
CA PRO A 247 -8.35 -14.44 -17.98
C PRO A 247 -9.47 -14.72 -16.96
N GLN A 248 -10.68 -14.22 -17.24
CA GLN A 248 -11.79 -14.28 -16.31
C GLN A 248 -12.20 -15.73 -16.02
N VAL A 249 -11.99 -16.17 -14.78
CA VAL A 249 -12.48 -17.44 -14.28
C VAL A 249 -13.89 -17.22 -13.75
N THR A 250 -14.87 -17.88 -14.34
CA THR A 250 -16.27 -17.84 -13.88
C THR A 250 -16.58 -19.10 -13.08
N SER A 251 -17.11 -18.91 -11.88
CA SER A 251 -17.73 -19.97 -11.08
C SER A 251 -19.25 -19.88 -11.23
N GLU A 252 -19.98 -20.85 -10.69
CA GLU A 252 -21.46 -20.83 -10.63
C GLU A 252 -22.01 -19.57 -9.93
N TRP A 253 -21.18 -18.90 -9.12
CA TRP A 253 -21.50 -17.69 -8.35
C TRP A 253 -21.04 -16.37 -9.01
N GLY A 254 -20.53 -16.42 -10.24
CA GLY A 254 -20.06 -15.25 -10.99
C GLY A 254 -18.55 -15.22 -11.23
N ALA A 255 -18.03 -14.03 -11.56
CA ALA A 255 -16.59 -13.83 -11.80
C ALA A 255 -15.79 -14.03 -10.51
N LEU A 256 -14.73 -14.83 -10.57
CA LEU A 256 -13.80 -15.02 -9.46
C LEU A 256 -12.96 -13.74 -9.28
N TYR A 257 -12.90 -13.26 -8.04
CA TYR A 257 -12.02 -12.18 -7.64
C TYR A 257 -10.85 -12.74 -6.85
N MET A 258 -9.67 -12.18 -7.10
CA MET A 258 -8.48 -12.48 -6.33
C MET A 258 -8.20 -11.32 -5.38
N SER A 259 -7.84 -11.64 -4.14
CA SER A 259 -7.62 -10.66 -3.09
C SER A 259 -6.23 -10.82 -2.48
N LEU A 260 -5.50 -9.71 -2.32
CA LEU A 260 -4.21 -9.70 -1.63
C LEU A 260 -4.19 -8.63 -0.54
N GLY A 261 -3.68 -8.98 0.63
CA GLY A 261 -3.59 -8.07 1.77
C GLY A 261 -2.59 -6.95 1.52
N LEU A 262 -2.84 -5.77 2.10
CA LEU A 262 -1.90 -4.65 1.99
C LEU A 262 -0.54 -4.94 2.66
N GLY A 263 -0.53 -5.84 3.65
CA GLY A 263 0.69 -6.33 4.27
C GLY A 263 1.63 -7.01 3.27
N ASP A 264 1.09 -7.74 2.30
CA ASP A 264 1.89 -8.44 1.29
C ASP A 264 2.50 -7.47 0.27
N PHE A 265 1.73 -6.46 -0.17
CA PHE A 265 2.28 -5.38 -0.99
C PHE A 265 3.38 -4.61 -0.27
N PHE A 266 3.14 -4.27 1.01
CA PHE A 266 4.15 -3.65 1.86
C PHE A 266 5.41 -4.52 1.96
N PHE A 267 5.24 -5.81 2.20
CA PHE A 267 6.33 -6.76 2.35
C PHE A 267 7.20 -6.84 1.09
N ALA A 268 6.58 -7.03 -0.08
CA ALA A 268 7.29 -7.04 -1.36
C ALA A 268 7.97 -5.67 -1.62
N GLY A 269 7.28 -4.58 -1.34
CA GLY A 269 7.79 -3.23 -1.49
C GLY A 269 9.02 -2.96 -0.62
N LEU A 270 8.98 -3.36 0.65
CA LEU A 270 10.10 -3.26 1.58
C LEU A 270 11.32 -4.02 1.05
N LEU A 271 11.14 -5.28 0.66
CA LEU A 271 12.22 -6.10 0.12
C LEU A 271 12.86 -5.47 -1.11
N ALA A 272 12.07 -4.97 -2.07
CA ALA A 272 12.59 -4.33 -3.26
C ALA A 272 13.31 -3.00 -2.98
N VAL A 273 12.77 -2.16 -2.08
CA VAL A 273 13.40 -0.90 -1.66
C VAL A 273 14.74 -1.17 -0.96
N GLN A 274 14.84 -2.24 -0.18
CA GLN A 274 16.09 -2.61 0.48
C GLN A 274 17.09 -3.21 -0.50
N THR A 275 16.64 -4.02 -1.46
CA THR A 275 17.47 -4.46 -2.60
C THR A 275 17.98 -3.26 -3.40
N TYR A 276 17.15 -2.23 -3.60
CA TYR A 276 17.54 -0.99 -4.27
C TYR A 276 18.69 -0.30 -3.53
N LYS A 277 18.58 -0.15 -2.21
CA LYS A 277 19.63 0.45 -1.37
C LYS A 277 20.92 -0.37 -1.37
N LYS A 278 20.82 -1.71 -1.38
CA LYS A 278 21.99 -2.61 -1.25
C LYS A 278 22.70 -2.90 -2.58
N PHE A 279 21.95 -3.15 -3.65
CA PHE A 279 22.45 -3.67 -4.93
C PHE A 279 22.10 -2.77 -6.13
N GLY A 280 21.40 -1.65 -5.91
CA GLY A 280 21.05 -0.68 -6.93
C GLY A 280 19.77 -0.99 -7.70
N LYS A 281 19.45 -0.08 -8.64
CA LYS A 281 18.18 -0.04 -9.39
C LYS A 281 17.83 -1.32 -10.15
N ASN A 282 18.80 -1.84 -10.90
CA ASN A 282 18.57 -3.00 -11.77
C ASN A 282 18.28 -4.27 -10.96
N ALA A 283 18.98 -4.45 -9.83
CA ALA A 283 18.74 -5.58 -8.93
C ALA A 283 17.37 -5.49 -8.25
N ALA A 284 16.93 -4.28 -7.86
CA ALA A 284 15.61 -4.07 -7.29
C ALA A 284 14.49 -4.45 -8.26
N PHE A 285 14.56 -4.00 -9.52
CA PHE A 285 13.57 -4.36 -10.53
C PHE A 285 13.59 -5.84 -10.87
N LEU A 286 14.77 -6.45 -10.95
CA LEU A 286 14.87 -7.90 -11.15
C LEU A 286 14.23 -8.66 -9.98
N SER A 287 14.44 -8.21 -8.74
CA SER A 287 13.80 -8.80 -7.57
C SER A 287 12.28 -8.61 -7.57
N ALA A 288 11.78 -7.43 -7.99
CA ALA A 288 10.35 -7.18 -8.14
C ALA A 288 9.71 -8.10 -9.18
N ALA A 289 10.36 -8.28 -10.34
CA ALA A 289 9.92 -9.21 -11.37
C ALA A 289 9.93 -10.65 -10.86
N ALA A 290 10.98 -11.07 -10.14
CA ALA A 290 11.07 -12.42 -9.57
C ALA A 290 9.99 -12.68 -8.52
N MET A 291 9.67 -11.71 -7.65
CA MET A 291 8.55 -11.79 -6.71
C MET A 291 7.22 -11.95 -7.44
N ALA A 292 6.96 -11.15 -8.48
CA ALA A 292 5.73 -11.24 -9.27
C ALA A 292 5.60 -12.58 -10.02
N ILE A 293 6.69 -13.09 -10.60
CA ILE A 293 6.71 -14.41 -11.26
C ILE A 293 6.45 -15.53 -10.24
N SER A 294 7.11 -15.49 -9.08
CA SER A 294 6.86 -16.46 -8.00
C SER A 294 5.40 -16.42 -7.57
N PHE A 295 4.87 -15.22 -7.34
CA PHE A 295 3.48 -15.00 -6.97
C PHE A 295 2.50 -15.57 -8.01
N PHE A 296 2.73 -15.30 -9.30
CA PHE A 296 1.97 -15.87 -10.42
C PHE A 296 1.97 -17.41 -10.42
N LEU A 297 3.12 -18.05 -10.21
CA LEU A 297 3.23 -19.51 -10.19
C LEU A 297 2.45 -20.12 -9.01
N PHE A 298 2.50 -19.50 -7.83
CA PHE A 298 1.73 -19.95 -6.68
C PHE A 298 0.23 -19.68 -6.84
N GLU A 299 -0.19 -18.56 -7.42
CA GLU A 299 -1.61 -18.31 -7.71
C GLU A 299 -2.17 -19.33 -8.71
N MET A 300 -1.40 -19.63 -9.76
CA MET A 300 -1.74 -20.71 -10.69
C MET A 300 -1.89 -22.05 -9.94
N PHE A 301 -1.00 -22.37 -8.99
CA PHE A 301 -1.16 -23.55 -8.15
C PHE A 301 -2.46 -23.49 -7.31
N ILE A 302 -2.71 -22.39 -6.61
CA ILE A 302 -3.90 -22.20 -5.77
C ILE A 302 -5.19 -22.37 -6.58
N LEU A 303 -5.28 -21.76 -7.76
CA LEU A 303 -6.46 -21.79 -8.64
C LEU A 303 -6.74 -23.17 -9.24
N ASN A 304 -5.72 -24.00 -9.47
CA ASN A 304 -5.93 -25.34 -10.02
C ASN A 304 -6.16 -26.41 -8.94
N PHE A 305 -5.67 -26.20 -7.71
CA PHE A 305 -5.84 -27.13 -6.60
C PHE A 305 -6.94 -26.72 -5.59
N ASN A 306 -7.69 -25.64 -5.86
CA ASN A 306 -8.78 -25.12 -5.02
C ASN A 306 -8.39 -24.90 -3.55
N LEU A 307 -7.19 -24.38 -3.32
CA LEU A 307 -6.78 -24.00 -1.96
C LEU A 307 -7.52 -22.73 -1.53
N ARG A 308 -8.09 -22.72 -0.33
CA ARG A 308 -8.90 -21.59 0.18
C ARG A 308 -8.07 -20.35 0.51
N ALA A 309 -6.86 -20.54 1.03
CA ALA A 309 -5.95 -19.46 1.43
C ALA A 309 -4.51 -19.97 1.41
N PHE A 310 -3.56 -19.08 1.15
CA PHE A 310 -2.14 -19.39 1.17
C PHE A 310 -1.33 -18.19 1.69
N PRO A 311 -0.22 -18.38 2.42
CA PRO A 311 0.59 -17.28 2.94
C PRO A 311 1.19 -16.44 1.81
N GLY A 312 0.77 -15.18 1.68
CA GLY A 312 1.23 -14.28 0.63
C GLY A 312 2.72 -13.96 0.75
N THR A 313 3.20 -13.82 1.99
CA THR A 313 4.62 -13.53 2.25
C THR A 313 5.53 -14.67 1.79
N LEU A 314 5.07 -15.92 1.86
CA LEU A 314 5.82 -17.08 1.38
C LEU A 314 5.98 -17.04 -0.14
N MET A 315 4.91 -16.72 -0.86
CA MET A 315 4.92 -16.59 -2.32
C MET A 315 5.92 -15.52 -2.77
N ILE A 316 5.97 -14.40 -2.04
CA ILE A 316 6.87 -13.27 -2.30
C ILE A 316 8.33 -13.62 -1.98
N ILE A 317 8.59 -14.16 -0.77
CA ILE A 317 9.97 -14.39 -0.31
C ILE A 317 10.70 -15.43 -1.17
N CYS A 318 10.00 -16.43 -1.70
CA CYS A 318 10.57 -17.41 -2.62
C CYS A 318 11.17 -16.74 -3.87
N GLY A 319 10.44 -15.81 -4.49
CA GLY A 319 10.91 -15.07 -5.66
C GLY A 319 12.05 -14.11 -5.32
N TRP A 320 11.92 -13.37 -4.22
CA TRP A 320 12.94 -12.41 -3.79
C TRP A 320 14.26 -13.09 -3.38
N ALA A 321 14.20 -14.13 -2.55
CA ALA A 321 15.38 -14.83 -2.04
C ALA A 321 16.21 -15.43 -3.17
N LEU A 322 15.54 -16.02 -4.18
CA LEU A 322 16.20 -16.53 -5.37
C LEU A 322 16.93 -15.41 -6.14
N ALA A 323 16.27 -14.27 -6.38
CA ALA A 323 16.87 -13.15 -7.08
C ALA A 323 18.09 -12.57 -6.35
N VAL A 324 17.99 -12.42 -5.02
CA VAL A 324 19.10 -11.90 -4.20
C VAL A 324 20.26 -12.90 -4.15
N LEU A 325 19.98 -14.20 -4.00
CA LEU A 325 21.03 -15.23 -3.98
C LEU A 325 21.84 -15.24 -5.28
N LEU A 326 21.15 -15.22 -6.43
CA LEU A 326 21.81 -15.16 -7.74
C LEU A 326 22.66 -13.90 -7.90
N LYS A 327 22.19 -12.76 -7.40
CA LYS A 327 22.94 -11.51 -7.44
C LYS A 327 24.19 -11.56 -6.56
N VAL A 328 24.08 -12.08 -5.33
CA VAL A 328 25.21 -12.24 -4.41
C VAL A 328 26.28 -13.19 -4.98
N LEU A 329 25.87 -14.29 -5.62
CA LEU A 329 26.80 -15.22 -6.27
C LEU A 329 27.53 -14.58 -7.45
N LYS A 330 26.80 -13.84 -8.30
CA LYS A 330 27.40 -13.13 -9.44
C LYS A 330 28.45 -12.10 -8.98
N ASP A 331 28.15 -11.33 -7.94
CA ASP A 331 29.07 -10.31 -7.44
C ASP A 331 30.33 -10.93 -6.79
N LYS A 332 30.22 -12.13 -6.19
CA LYS A 332 31.38 -12.90 -5.71
C LYS A 332 32.28 -13.38 -6.85
N ASN A 333 31.71 -13.90 -7.94
CA ASN A 333 32.47 -14.37 -9.09
C ASN A 333 33.23 -13.24 -9.79
N VAL A 334 32.58 -12.08 -9.97
CA VAL A 334 33.23 -10.90 -10.57
C VAL A 334 34.42 -10.42 -9.72
N ARG A 335 34.29 -10.42 -8.38
CA ARG A 335 35.41 -10.09 -7.49
C ARG A 335 36.54 -11.09 -7.59
N ALA A 336 36.24 -12.38 -7.67
CA ALA A 336 37.24 -13.42 -7.82
C ALA A 336 38.03 -13.28 -9.14
N GLU A 337 37.35 -13.00 -10.25
CA GLU A 337 37.99 -12.78 -11.56
C GLU A 337 38.88 -11.52 -11.56
N SER A 338 38.44 -10.42 -10.94
CA SER A 338 39.24 -9.19 -10.83
C SER A 338 40.47 -9.32 -9.93
N ALA A 339 40.48 -10.26 -8.99
CA ALA A 339 41.64 -10.54 -8.14
C ALA A 339 42.70 -11.40 -8.85
N THR A 340 42.35 -12.03 -9.97
CA THR A 340 43.22 -12.92 -10.74
C THR A 340 43.81 -12.30 -12.01
N SER A 341 43.44 -11.07 -12.38
CA SER A 341 44.07 -10.36 -13.51
C SER A 341 45.38 -9.69 -13.07
N PRO A 342 46.56 -10.08 -13.59
CA PRO A 342 47.81 -9.38 -13.30
C PRO A 342 47.74 -7.94 -13.83
N LEU A 343 48.16 -6.98 -13.00
CA LEU A 343 48.34 -5.59 -13.40
C LEU A 343 49.32 -5.51 -14.59
N PRO A 344 49.09 -4.63 -15.57
CA PRO A 344 49.96 -4.46 -16.73
C PRO A 344 51.37 -3.98 -16.37
#